data_AF-A0A9P8NJJ1-F1
#
_entry.id   AF-A0A9P8NJJ1-F1
#
_cell.length_a   1.000
_cell.length_b   1.000
_cell.length_c   1.000
_cell.angle_alpha   90.00
_cell.angle_beta   90.00
_cell.angle_gamma   90.00
#
_symmetry.space_group_name_H-M   'P 1'
#
loop_
_entity.id
_entity.type
_entity.pdbx_description
1 polymer ?
#
loop_
_entity_poly.entity_id
_entity_poly.type
_entity_poly.pdbx_seq_one_letter_code
_entity_poly.pdbx_strand_id
1 'polypeptide(L)'
;MLAFIAACLHIFSPAGLFLSAPYGESTYALLSFTGYFLFVQSFSPSGASTSLKDALIPLAGILCGLATTVRSNGILNGLLFLEEAIRALYSLTGAITFAKFRRLLAVGVAGICTALGFVVPQYIAYRDFCINYPFTGHDEPRIWCRRTLPSISSFVQDHYWNNGFLRYWTVSNIPLFALASPMLATMTYSALWTLNVESGRLTGAGRLLRSLAAPQLILAALTFSKHHVQIITRMSSGYPVWYF
;
A
#
# COMPACT_ATOMS: atom_id res chain seq x y z
N MET A 1 -2.19 -5.29 -26.42
CA MET A 1 -1.93 -3.86 -26.68
C MET A 1 -1.95 -3.03 -25.38
N LEU A 2 -3.01 -3.08 -24.56
CA LEU A 2 -3.05 -2.34 -23.27
C LEU A 2 -1.88 -2.66 -22.31
N ALA A 3 -1.51 -3.93 -22.14
CA ALA A 3 -0.40 -4.31 -21.24
C ALA A 3 0.96 -3.71 -21.66
N PHE A 4 1.19 -3.56 -22.96
CA PHE A 4 2.40 -2.92 -23.50
C PHE A 4 2.38 -1.41 -23.24
N ILE A 5 1.24 -0.75 -23.46
CA ILE A 5 1.05 0.66 -23.16
C ILE A 5 1.25 0.92 -21.65
N ALA A 6 0.67 0.09 -20.78
CA ALA A 6 0.86 0.17 -19.34
C ALA A 6 2.33 0.01 -18.93
N ALA A 7 3.05 -0.93 -19.54
CA ALA A 7 4.49 -1.11 -19.30
C ALA A 7 5.30 0.12 -19.77
N CYS A 8 5.00 0.67 -20.94
CA CYS A 8 5.61 1.91 -21.41
C CYS A 8 5.30 3.08 -20.47
N LEU A 9 4.06 3.23 -20.02
CA LEU A 9 3.66 4.26 -19.05
C LEU A 9 4.36 4.10 -17.71
N HIS A 10 4.62 2.87 -17.26
CA HIS A 10 5.41 2.61 -16.05
C HIS A 10 6.86 3.09 -16.20
N ILE A 11 7.48 2.78 -17.34
CA ILE A 11 8.87 3.17 -17.65
C ILE A 11 9.00 4.68 -17.82
N PHE A 12 8.09 5.32 -18.56
CA PHE A 12 8.09 6.76 -18.83
C PHE A 12 7.36 7.60 -17.76
N SER A 13 6.91 6.97 -16.67
CA SER A 13 6.26 7.69 -15.59
C SER A 13 7.21 8.75 -14.98
N PRO A 14 6.68 9.82 -14.35
CA PRO A 14 7.51 10.76 -13.58
C PRO A 14 8.35 10.09 -12.49
N ALA A 15 8.00 8.86 -12.09
CA ALA A 15 8.78 8.04 -11.17
C ALA A 15 9.98 7.34 -11.82
N GLY A 16 10.12 7.33 -13.15
CA GLY A 16 11.10 6.55 -13.91
C GLY A 16 12.54 6.75 -13.45
N LEU A 17 12.93 7.99 -13.11
CA LEU A 17 14.26 8.28 -12.55
C LEU A 17 14.51 7.55 -11.22
N PHE A 18 13.50 7.44 -10.35
CA PHE A 18 13.58 6.72 -9.08
C PHE A 18 13.52 5.20 -9.27
N LEU A 19 12.98 4.73 -10.40
CA LEU A 19 12.93 3.31 -10.73
C LEU A 19 14.25 2.80 -11.33
N SER A 20 15.03 3.66 -11.98
CA SER A 20 16.33 3.31 -12.57
C SER A 20 17.53 3.52 -11.63
N ALA A 21 17.35 4.26 -10.54
CA ALA A 21 18.38 4.48 -9.53
C ALA A 21 18.21 3.50 -8.34
N PRO A 22 19.26 3.24 -7.54
CA PRO A 22 19.23 2.32 -6.39
C PRO A 22 18.45 2.92 -5.20
N TYR A 23 17.16 3.19 -5.41
CA TYR A 23 16.22 3.66 -4.41
C TYR A 23 15.18 2.59 -4.07
N GLY A 24 14.51 2.74 -2.92
CA GLY A 24 13.51 1.77 -2.44
C GLY A 24 12.24 1.71 -3.29
N GLU A 25 12.01 2.69 -4.17
CA GLU A 25 10.85 2.81 -5.06
C GLU A 25 10.76 1.63 -6.04
N SER A 26 11.87 1.20 -6.64
CA SER A 26 11.89 0.08 -7.60
C SER A 26 11.61 -1.26 -6.92
N THR A 27 12.26 -1.52 -5.78
CA THR A 27 12.01 -2.71 -4.97
C THR A 27 10.57 -2.75 -4.45
N TYR A 28 10.05 -1.62 -3.99
CA TYR A 28 8.65 -1.49 -3.56
C TYR A 28 7.66 -1.81 -4.69
N ALA A 29 7.87 -1.24 -5.88
CA ALA A 29 7.01 -1.47 -7.03
C ALA A 29 7.04 -2.94 -7.47
N LEU A 30 8.23 -3.54 -7.57
CA LEU A 30 8.40 -4.95 -7.91
C LEU A 30 7.66 -5.88 -6.94
N LEU A 31 7.88 -5.69 -5.63
CA LEU A 31 7.25 -6.52 -4.60
C LEU A 31 5.73 -6.33 -4.57
N SER A 32 5.25 -5.09 -4.69
CA SER A 32 3.81 -4.78 -4.71
C SER A 32 3.13 -5.38 -5.93
N PHE A 33 3.67 -5.18 -7.13
CA PHE A 33 3.08 -5.76 -8.35
C PHE A 33 3.13 -7.28 -8.37
N THR A 34 4.21 -7.89 -7.88
CA THR A 34 4.28 -9.35 -7.76
C THR A 34 3.25 -9.86 -6.76
N GLY A 35 3.09 -9.18 -5.61
CA GLY A 35 2.04 -9.46 -4.63
C GLY A 35 0.64 -9.37 -5.24
N TYR A 36 0.34 -8.29 -5.96
CA TYR A 36 -0.94 -8.15 -6.66
C TYR A 36 -1.14 -9.24 -7.69
N PHE A 37 -0.14 -9.55 -8.51
CA PHE A 37 -0.23 -10.60 -9.53
C PHE A 37 -0.56 -11.97 -8.92
N LEU A 38 0.11 -12.37 -7.84
CA LEU A 38 -0.21 -13.62 -7.13
C LEU A 38 -1.61 -13.59 -6.53
N PHE A 39 -2.03 -12.45 -5.98
CA PHE A 39 -3.38 -12.27 -5.47
C PHE A 39 -4.41 -12.43 -6.59
N VAL A 40 -4.23 -11.77 -7.75
CA VAL A 40 -5.10 -11.93 -8.94
C VAL A 40 -5.18 -13.38 -9.39
N GLN A 41 -4.03 -14.06 -9.48
CA GLN A 41 -3.97 -15.46 -9.91
C GLN A 41 -4.77 -16.40 -8.99
N SER A 42 -4.88 -16.09 -7.70
CA SER A 42 -5.73 -16.86 -6.77
C SER A 42 -7.22 -16.86 -7.15
N PHE A 43 -7.67 -15.88 -7.93
CA PHE A 43 -9.05 -15.78 -8.44
C PHE A 43 -9.21 -16.27 -9.88
N SER A 44 -8.11 -16.59 -10.57
CA SER A 44 -8.15 -17.00 -11.97
C SER A 44 -8.92 -18.32 -12.13
N PRO A 45 -9.77 -18.48 -13.16
CA PRO A 45 -10.53 -19.71 -13.41
C PRO A 45 -9.67 -20.89 -13.91
N SER A 46 -8.33 -20.80 -13.81
CA SER A 46 -7.40 -21.86 -14.15
C SER A 46 -7.76 -23.20 -13.50
N GLY A 47 -7.56 -24.32 -14.20
CA GLY A 47 -7.85 -25.68 -13.73
C GLY A 47 -7.01 -26.17 -12.53
N ALA A 48 -6.31 -25.27 -11.84
CA ALA A 48 -5.55 -25.55 -10.63
C ALA A 48 -6.49 -25.84 -9.44
N SER A 49 -6.03 -26.70 -8.54
CA SER A 49 -6.78 -27.06 -7.33
C SER A 49 -7.03 -25.85 -6.44
N THR A 50 -8.19 -25.80 -5.78
CA THR A 50 -8.56 -24.72 -4.85
C THR A 50 -7.51 -24.51 -3.76
N SER A 51 -6.84 -25.59 -3.34
CA SER A 51 -5.75 -25.55 -2.34
C SER A 51 -4.54 -24.76 -2.80
N LEU A 52 -4.14 -24.94 -4.06
CA LEU A 52 -2.99 -24.23 -4.62
C LEU A 52 -3.29 -22.74 -4.76
N LYS A 53 -4.52 -22.39 -5.14
CA LYS A 53 -4.98 -21.00 -5.24
C LYS A 53 -4.99 -20.30 -3.88
N ASP A 54 -5.45 -20.99 -2.84
CA ASP A 54 -5.44 -20.44 -1.48
C ASP A 54 -4.01 -20.27 -0.95
N ALA A 55 -3.04 -21.10 -1.37
CA ALA A 55 -1.63 -20.95 -0.99
C ALA A 55 -0.94 -19.74 -1.65
N LEU A 56 -1.46 -19.24 -2.78
CA LEU A 56 -0.95 -18.01 -3.42
C LEU A 56 -1.27 -16.76 -2.60
N ILE A 57 -2.32 -16.78 -1.78
CA ILE A 57 -2.78 -15.62 -1.00
C ILE A 57 -1.77 -15.26 0.12
N PRO A 58 -1.30 -16.19 0.97
CA PRO A 58 -0.25 -15.92 1.95
C PRO A 58 1.04 -15.45 1.29
N LEU A 59 1.42 -16.03 0.14
CA LEU A 59 2.62 -15.61 -0.59
C LEU A 59 2.49 -14.15 -1.08
N ALA A 60 1.31 -13.78 -1.60
CA ALA A 60 1.02 -12.38 -1.93
C ALA A 60 1.13 -11.47 -0.70
N GLY A 61 0.64 -11.91 0.47
CA GLY A 61 0.76 -11.17 1.72
C GLY A 61 2.18 -11.02 2.24
N ILE A 62 3.04 -12.04 2.08
CA ILE A 62 4.47 -11.95 2.40
C ILE A 62 5.15 -10.91 1.52
N LEU A 63 4.91 -10.93 0.20
CA LEU A 63 5.47 -9.93 -0.71
C LEU A 63 4.96 -8.52 -0.42
N CYS A 64 3.67 -8.36 -0.09
CA CYS A 64 3.12 -7.07 0.35
C CYS A 64 3.71 -6.61 1.69
N GLY A 65 3.98 -7.54 2.62
CA GLY A 65 4.70 -7.26 3.86
C GLY A 65 6.13 -6.80 3.62
N LEU A 66 6.87 -7.48 2.75
CA LEU A 66 8.22 -7.05 2.34
C LEU A 66 8.18 -5.70 1.60
N ALA A 67 7.17 -5.43 0.77
CA ALA A 67 6.99 -4.11 0.20
C ALA A 67 6.78 -3.06 1.30
N THR A 68 6.01 -3.40 2.34
CA THR A 68 5.72 -2.52 3.47
C THR A 68 6.96 -2.23 4.33
N THR A 69 7.89 -3.17 4.47
CA THR A 69 9.16 -2.91 5.17
C THR A 69 10.04 -1.93 4.38
N VAL A 70 10.06 -2.03 3.05
CA VAL A 70 10.80 -1.10 2.18
C VAL A 70 10.16 0.29 2.22
N ARG A 71 8.83 0.38 2.23
CA ARG A 71 8.10 1.64 2.36
C ARG A 71 6.81 1.48 3.14
N SER A 72 6.63 2.33 4.16
CA SER A 72 5.46 2.30 5.04
C SER A 72 4.11 2.49 4.34
N ASN A 73 4.06 3.16 3.18
CA ASN A 73 2.82 3.29 2.40
C ASN A 73 2.30 1.95 1.85
N GLY A 74 3.14 0.90 1.83
CA GLY A 74 2.73 -0.47 1.51
C GLY A 74 1.69 -1.07 2.45
N ILE A 75 1.51 -0.51 3.66
CA ILE A 75 0.46 -0.96 4.58
C ILE A 75 -0.94 -0.86 3.95
N LEU A 76 -1.13 0.05 2.99
CA LEU A 76 -2.37 0.20 2.24
C LEU A 76 -2.68 -1.03 1.37
N ASN A 77 -1.68 -1.84 1.00
CA ASN A 77 -1.89 -3.11 0.30
C ASN A 77 -2.66 -4.11 1.20
N GLY A 78 -2.67 -3.89 2.52
CA GLY A 78 -3.48 -4.65 3.47
C GLY A 78 -4.99 -4.54 3.20
N LEU A 79 -5.46 -3.47 2.56
CA LEU A 79 -6.87 -3.29 2.19
C LEU A 79 -7.38 -4.38 1.25
N LEU A 80 -6.51 -4.89 0.36
CA LEU A 80 -6.88 -5.99 -0.55
C LEU A 80 -7.29 -7.24 0.24
N PHE A 81 -6.48 -7.58 1.25
CA PHE A 81 -6.74 -8.73 2.11
C PHE A 81 -7.91 -8.45 3.06
N LEU A 82 -8.04 -7.23 3.58
CA LEU A 82 -9.16 -6.86 4.46
C LEU A 82 -10.51 -7.00 3.75
N GLU A 83 -10.64 -6.49 2.53
CA GLU A 83 -11.87 -6.62 1.75
C GLU A 83 -12.23 -8.09 1.49
N GLU A 84 -11.24 -8.92 1.16
CA GLU A 84 -11.48 -10.36 0.95
C GLU A 84 -11.80 -11.08 2.26
N ALA A 85 -11.19 -10.70 3.39
CA ALA A 85 -11.46 -11.28 4.70
C ALA A 85 -12.90 -11.00 5.14
N ILE A 86 -13.35 -9.75 5.00
CA ILE A 86 -14.73 -9.35 5.30
C ILE A 86 -15.72 -10.18 4.47
N ARG A 87 -15.43 -10.37 3.16
CA ARG A 87 -16.29 -11.19 2.28
C ARG A 87 -16.28 -12.67 2.66
N ALA A 88 -15.11 -13.23 2.95
CA ALA A 88 -14.99 -14.62 3.39
C ALA A 88 -15.77 -14.83 4.70
N LEU A 89 -15.74 -13.86 5.62
CA LEU A 89 -16.51 -13.87 6.85
C LEU A 89 -18.02 -13.81 6.59
N TYR A 90 -18.50 -12.91 5.72
CA TYR A 90 -19.92 -12.88 5.31
C TYR A 90 -20.36 -14.16 4.61
N SER A 91 -19.49 -14.81 3.83
CA SER A 91 -19.82 -16.08 3.16
C SER A 91 -19.94 -17.26 4.14
N LEU A 92 -19.32 -17.16 5.31
CA LEU A 92 -19.38 -18.16 6.38
C LEU A 92 -20.67 -18.09 7.20
N THR A 93 -21.38 -16.95 7.23
CA THR A 93 -22.63 -16.82 7.99
C THR A 93 -23.78 -17.67 7.43
N GLY A 94 -23.70 -18.07 6.15
CA GLY A 94 -24.67 -18.98 5.54
C GLY A 94 -24.35 -20.45 5.82
N ALA A 95 -23.34 -20.99 5.14
CA ALA A 95 -22.89 -22.37 5.29
C ALA A 95 -21.37 -22.41 5.41
N ILE A 96 -20.89 -23.06 6.47
CA ILE A 96 -19.48 -23.25 6.74
C ILE A 96 -18.98 -24.43 5.92
N THR A 97 -18.09 -24.16 4.96
CA THR A 97 -17.40 -25.17 4.17
C THR A 97 -15.91 -25.09 4.47
N PHE A 98 -15.22 -26.23 4.53
CA PHE A 98 -13.77 -26.29 4.78
C PHE A 98 -12.97 -25.36 3.84
N ALA A 99 -13.36 -25.29 2.56
CA ALA A 99 -12.75 -24.39 1.58
C ALA A 99 -12.89 -22.90 1.95
N LYS A 100 -14.05 -22.47 2.45
CA LYS A 100 -14.29 -21.07 2.88
C LYS A 100 -13.47 -20.73 4.12
N PHE A 101 -13.42 -21.65 5.08
CA PHE A 101 -12.63 -21.47 6.30
C PHE A 101 -11.14 -21.37 6.00
N ARG A 102 -10.62 -22.27 5.16
CA ARG A 102 -9.21 -22.24 4.73
C ARG A 102 -8.87 -20.93 4.02
N ARG A 103 -9.75 -20.46 3.13
CA ARG A 103 -9.57 -19.18 2.43
C ARG A 103 -9.55 -17.99 3.40
N LEU A 104 -10.44 -17.97 4.40
CA LEU A 104 -10.41 -16.94 5.45
C LEU A 104 -9.07 -16.95 6.20
N LEU A 105 -8.58 -18.12 6.58
CA LEU A 105 -7.28 -18.27 7.25
C LEU A 105 -6.13 -17.77 6.36
N ALA A 106 -6.12 -18.15 5.08
CA ALA A 106 -5.12 -17.74 4.11
C ALA A 106 -5.06 -16.21 3.95
N VAL A 107 -6.22 -15.56 3.86
CA VAL A 107 -6.33 -14.10 3.76
C VAL A 107 -5.93 -13.41 5.08
N GLY A 108 -6.31 -14.00 6.22
CA GLY A 108 -5.91 -13.50 7.55
C GLY A 108 -4.39 -13.51 7.73
N VAL A 109 -3.73 -14.62 7.35
CA VAL A 109 -2.26 -14.72 7.34
C VAL A 109 -1.65 -13.66 6.44
N ALA A 110 -2.19 -13.47 5.23
CA ALA A 110 -1.68 -12.46 4.30
C ALA A 110 -1.77 -11.02 4.86
N GLY A 111 -2.89 -10.69 5.51
CA GLY A 111 -3.08 -9.40 6.20
C GLY A 111 -2.10 -9.21 7.37
N ILE A 112 -1.89 -10.25 8.17
CA ILE A 112 -0.92 -10.24 9.29
C ILE A 112 0.50 -10.03 8.76
N CYS A 113 0.91 -10.74 7.70
CA CYS A 113 2.21 -10.54 7.07
C CYS A 113 2.42 -9.09 6.59
N THR A 114 1.37 -8.48 6.03
CA THR A 114 1.42 -7.08 5.60
C THR A 114 1.57 -6.12 6.79
N ALA A 115 0.81 -6.35 7.87
CA ALA A 115 0.91 -5.55 9.09
C ALA A 115 2.27 -5.70 9.79
N LEU A 116 2.81 -6.91 9.84
CA LEU A 116 4.16 -7.18 10.37
C LEU A 116 5.23 -6.41 9.59
N GLY A 117 5.07 -6.26 8.28
CA GLY A 117 5.96 -5.45 7.45
C GLY A 117 6.06 -3.99 7.91
N PHE A 118 5.00 -3.44 8.50
CA PHE A 118 5.02 -2.10 9.10
C PHE A 118 5.51 -2.12 10.55
N VAL A 119 5.03 -3.06 11.37
CA VAL A 119 5.26 -3.09 12.82
C VAL A 119 6.71 -3.46 13.17
N VAL A 120 7.31 -4.42 12.46
CA VAL A 120 8.66 -4.92 12.79
C VAL A 120 9.72 -3.82 12.72
N PRO A 121 9.83 -3.00 11.64
CA PRO A 121 10.76 -1.88 11.62
C PRO A 121 10.49 -0.83 12.71
N GLN A 122 9.21 -0.57 13.03
CA GLN A 122 8.87 0.35 14.13
C GLN A 122 9.33 -0.19 15.48
N TYR A 123 9.20 -1.49 15.71
CA TYR A 123 9.61 -2.15 16.95
C TYR A 123 11.13 -2.19 17.11
N ILE A 124 11.88 -2.49 16.04
CA ILE A 124 13.34 -2.44 16.05
C ILE A 124 13.81 -1.03 16.43
N ALA A 125 13.25 0.00 15.78
CA ALA A 125 13.58 1.38 16.10
C ALA A 125 13.20 1.77 17.55
N TYR A 126 12.07 1.28 18.05
CA TYR A 126 11.68 1.50 19.45
C TYR A 126 12.68 0.86 20.43
N ARG A 127 13.14 -0.36 20.15
CA ARG A 127 14.17 -1.02 20.95
C ARG A 127 15.46 -0.21 20.99
N ASP A 128 15.90 0.31 19.85
CA ASP A 128 17.16 1.04 19.77
C ASP A 128 17.08 2.43 20.41
N PHE A 129 16.04 3.21 20.10
CA PHE A 129 15.94 4.61 20.53
C PHE A 129 15.22 4.84 21.86
N CYS A 130 14.38 3.91 22.32
CA CYS A 130 13.59 4.08 23.55
C CYS A 130 14.03 3.16 24.69
N ILE A 131 14.54 1.96 24.40
CA ILE A 131 14.96 1.00 25.44
C ILE A 131 16.49 1.01 25.58
N ASN A 132 17.21 0.88 24.47
CA ASN A 132 18.67 0.75 24.46
C ASN A 132 19.40 2.10 24.40
N TYR A 133 18.69 3.22 24.57
CA TYR A 133 19.28 4.56 24.50
C TYR A 133 20.52 4.76 25.39
N PRO A 134 20.64 4.18 26.61
CA PRO A 134 21.82 4.36 27.45
C PRO A 134 23.08 3.73 26.83
N PHE A 135 22.91 2.67 26.02
CA PHE A 135 24.01 1.99 25.33
C PHE A 135 24.41 2.69 24.01
N THR A 136 23.58 3.62 23.53
CA THR A 136 23.82 4.38 22.30
C THR A 136 24.49 5.74 22.53
N GLY A 137 24.88 6.05 23.77
CA GLY A 137 25.54 7.32 24.13
C GLY A 137 24.58 8.52 24.23
N HIS A 138 23.29 8.26 24.47
CA HIS A 138 22.30 9.30 24.74
C HIS A 138 21.89 9.29 26.21
N ASP A 139 21.86 10.47 26.84
CA ASP A 139 21.51 10.62 28.26
C ASP A 139 20.01 10.47 28.53
N GLU A 140 19.17 10.72 27.52
CA GLU A 140 17.71 10.61 27.61
C GLU A 140 17.09 9.94 26.39
N PRO A 141 15.95 9.23 26.55
CA PRO A 141 15.21 8.66 25.44
C PRO A 141 14.60 9.76 24.58
N ARG A 142 14.40 9.48 23.29
CA ARG A 142 13.79 10.44 22.36
C ARG A 142 12.36 10.83 22.79
N ILE A 143 11.97 12.08 22.53
CA ILE A 143 10.69 12.64 23.01
C ILE A 143 9.45 11.85 22.57
N TRP A 144 9.52 11.17 21.43
CA TRP A 144 8.42 10.36 20.91
C TRP A 144 8.21 9.05 21.67
N CYS A 145 9.19 8.60 22.45
CA CYS A 145 9.07 7.43 23.33
C CYS A 145 8.08 7.68 24.47
N ARG A 146 7.83 8.94 24.85
CA ARG A 146 6.89 9.33 25.92
C ARG A 146 5.44 9.49 25.43
N ARG A 147 5.16 9.36 24.13
CA ARG A 147 3.80 9.45 23.58
C ARG A 147 3.02 8.16 23.87
N THR A 148 1.70 8.25 24.01
CA THR A 148 0.79 7.10 24.25
C THR A 148 0.91 6.02 23.17
N LEU A 149 1.13 6.42 21.93
CA LEU A 149 1.44 5.53 20.81
C LEU A 149 2.80 5.94 20.22
N PRO A 150 3.91 5.33 20.68
CA PRO A 150 5.24 5.67 20.20
C PRO A 150 5.41 5.14 18.77
N SER A 151 5.51 6.05 17.80
CA SER A 151 5.80 5.72 16.41
C SER A 151 6.91 6.62 15.90
N ILE A 152 8.05 6.02 15.53
CA ILE A 152 9.16 6.73 14.92
C ILE A 152 8.75 7.36 13.59
N SER A 153 7.94 6.67 12.78
CA SER A 153 7.46 7.21 11.51
C SER A 153 6.64 8.48 11.74
N SER A 154 5.66 8.45 12.65
CA SER A 154 4.83 9.63 12.95
C SER A 154 5.66 10.78 13.51
N PHE A 155 6.65 10.48 14.36
CA PHE A 155 7.58 11.47 14.89
C PHE A 155 8.43 12.09 13.78
N VAL A 156 9.02 11.30 12.89
CA VAL A 156 9.86 11.81 11.80
C VAL A 156 9.05 12.67 10.85
N GLN A 157 7.83 12.23 10.49
CA GLN A 157 6.92 12.99 9.64
C GLN A 157 6.56 14.34 10.27
N ASP A 158 6.27 14.40 11.56
CA ASP A 158 5.88 15.63 12.27
C ASP A 158 7.10 16.54 12.58
N HIS A 159 8.17 16.00 13.16
CA HIS A 159 9.27 16.78 13.70
C HIS A 159 10.27 17.25 12.63
N TYR A 160 10.66 16.38 11.70
CA TYR A 160 11.67 16.71 10.68
C TYR A 160 11.05 17.20 9.39
N TRP A 161 9.88 16.65 9.02
CA TRP A 161 9.21 17.03 7.79
C TRP A 161 8.07 18.04 8.00
N ASN A 162 7.67 18.34 9.24
CA ASN A 162 6.52 19.20 9.52
C ASN A 162 5.25 18.80 8.75
N ASN A 163 5.07 17.50 8.51
CA ASN A 163 3.87 16.97 7.89
C ASN A 163 2.72 17.03 8.89
N GLY A 164 1.57 17.46 8.39
CA GLY A 164 0.37 17.65 9.19
C GLY A 164 -0.76 18.12 8.29
N PHE A 165 -1.99 18.04 8.81
CA PHE A 165 -3.15 18.45 8.03
C PHE A 165 -3.03 19.90 7.60
N LEU A 166 -3.00 20.11 6.28
CA LEU A 166 -2.87 21.38 5.58
C LEU A 166 -1.62 22.22 5.93
N ARG A 167 -0.64 21.69 6.65
CA ARG A 167 0.60 22.43 6.98
C ARG A 167 1.43 22.79 5.76
N TYR A 168 1.29 22.03 4.68
CA TYR A 168 2.00 22.25 3.42
C TYR A 168 1.31 23.27 2.50
N TRP A 169 0.08 23.71 2.84
CA TRP A 169 -0.72 24.62 2.05
C TRP A 169 -0.28 26.07 2.25
N THR A 170 0.82 26.44 1.60
CA THR A 170 1.36 27.81 1.60
C THR A 170 1.44 28.33 0.17
N VAL A 171 1.36 29.65 -0.02
CA VAL A 171 1.44 30.29 -1.34
C VAL A 171 2.77 29.97 -2.03
N SER A 172 3.86 29.92 -1.27
CA SER A 172 5.19 29.57 -1.77
C SER A 172 5.27 28.15 -2.34
N ASN A 173 4.40 27.24 -1.91
CA ASN A 173 4.38 25.86 -2.38
C ASN A 173 3.49 25.64 -3.63
N ILE A 174 2.75 26.65 -4.09
CA ILE A 174 1.87 26.55 -5.27
C ILE A 174 2.57 25.94 -6.49
N PRO A 175 3.82 26.31 -6.85
CA PRO A 175 4.52 25.68 -7.97
C PRO A 175 4.70 24.16 -7.80
N LEU A 176 4.86 23.69 -6.57
CA LEU A 176 5.03 22.27 -6.24
C LEU A 176 3.71 21.51 -6.34
N PHE A 177 2.59 22.15 -5.98
CA PHE A 177 1.24 21.63 -6.24
C PHE A 177 0.96 21.55 -7.74
N ALA A 178 1.36 22.56 -8.52
CA ALA A 178 1.21 22.55 -9.96
C ALA A 178 1.99 21.37 -10.59
N LEU A 179 3.22 21.12 -10.12
CA LEU A 179 4.04 19.99 -10.58
C LEU A 179 3.42 18.63 -10.24
N ALA A 180 2.83 18.49 -9.04
CA ALA A 180 2.19 17.24 -8.60
C ALA A 180 0.78 17.03 -9.19
N SER A 181 0.16 18.09 -9.71
CA SER A 181 -1.24 18.09 -10.17
C SER A 181 -1.57 17.04 -11.23
N PRO A 182 -0.73 16.76 -12.25
CA PRO A 182 -1.09 15.78 -13.27
C PRO A 182 -1.21 14.38 -12.66
N MET A 183 -0.30 14.02 -11.76
CA MET A 183 -0.31 12.71 -11.10
C MET A 183 -1.44 12.58 -10.08
N LEU A 184 -1.73 13.65 -9.31
CA LEU A 184 -2.89 13.65 -8.42
C LEU A 184 -4.20 13.50 -9.19
N ALA A 185 -4.33 14.22 -10.30
CA ALA A 185 -5.52 14.18 -11.14
C ALA A 185 -5.70 12.79 -11.75
N THR A 186 -4.66 12.21 -12.36
CA THR A 186 -4.75 10.88 -13.00
C THR A 186 -5.04 9.78 -11.99
N MET A 187 -4.36 9.77 -10.83
CA MET A 187 -4.61 8.77 -9.78
C MET A 187 -5.99 8.90 -9.16
N THR A 188 -6.47 10.13 -8.94
CA THR A 188 -7.80 10.36 -8.37
C THR A 188 -8.89 10.01 -9.38
N TYR A 189 -8.76 10.48 -10.62
CA TYR A 189 -9.73 10.23 -11.68
C TYR A 189 -9.84 8.75 -12.00
N SER A 190 -8.72 8.05 -12.24
CA SER A 190 -8.73 6.61 -12.50
C SER A 190 -9.35 5.82 -11.34
N ALA A 191 -8.99 6.15 -10.09
CA ALA A 191 -9.58 5.48 -8.94
C ALA A 191 -11.10 5.72 -8.83
N LEU A 192 -11.57 6.97 -8.97
CA LEU A 192 -13.00 7.29 -8.92
C LEU A 192 -13.76 6.66 -10.08
N TRP A 193 -13.19 6.66 -11.29
CA TRP A 193 -13.76 6.01 -12.45
C TRP A 193 -13.91 4.51 -12.22
N THR A 194 -12.87 3.82 -11.74
CA THR A 194 -12.93 2.40 -11.39
C THR A 194 -13.97 2.11 -10.31
N LEU A 195 -14.05 2.94 -9.27
CA LEU A 195 -15.04 2.78 -8.19
C LEU A 195 -16.48 2.98 -8.69
N ASN A 196 -16.72 3.95 -9.59
CA ASN A 196 -18.04 4.27 -10.12
C ASN A 196 -18.52 3.26 -11.17
N VAL A 197 -17.66 2.87 -12.12
CA VAL A 197 -18.01 1.93 -13.19
C VAL A 197 -18.35 0.55 -12.62
N GLU A 198 -17.61 0.09 -11.62
CA GLU A 198 -17.78 -1.24 -11.04
C GLU A 198 -18.86 -1.31 -9.94
N SER A 199 -19.36 -0.15 -9.48
CA SER A 199 -20.57 -0.13 -8.66
C SER A 199 -21.81 -0.66 -9.41
N GLY A 200 -21.77 -0.72 -10.74
CA GLY A 200 -22.87 -1.21 -11.59
C GLY A 200 -22.67 -2.62 -12.18
N ARG A 201 -21.48 -3.23 -12.10
CA ARG A 201 -21.16 -4.54 -12.71
C ARG A 201 -20.45 -5.45 -11.70
N LEU A 202 -21.19 -6.25 -10.94
CA LEU A 202 -20.63 -7.23 -9.99
C LEU A 202 -19.98 -8.45 -10.71
N THR A 203 -18.90 -8.23 -11.46
CA THR A 203 -18.08 -9.34 -12.00
C THR A 203 -16.85 -9.61 -11.13
N GLY A 204 -16.23 -10.78 -11.30
CA GLY A 204 -15.03 -11.17 -10.55
C GLY A 204 -13.86 -10.19 -10.69
N ALA A 205 -13.65 -9.65 -11.90
CA ALA A 205 -12.58 -8.72 -12.22
C ALA A 205 -12.82 -7.31 -11.65
N GLY A 206 -14.06 -6.82 -11.73
CA GLY A 206 -14.44 -5.51 -11.18
C GLY A 206 -14.18 -5.38 -9.68
N ARG A 207 -14.40 -6.46 -8.94
CA ARG A 207 -14.13 -6.54 -7.50
C ARG A 207 -12.65 -6.31 -7.17
N LEU A 208 -11.76 -6.95 -7.93
CA LEU A 208 -10.33 -6.86 -7.73
C LEU A 208 -9.80 -5.47 -8.08
N LEU A 209 -10.33 -4.86 -9.14
CA LEU A 209 -10.00 -3.49 -9.53
C LEU A 209 -10.43 -2.48 -8.45
N ARG A 210 -11.60 -2.67 -7.84
CA ARG A 210 -12.05 -1.85 -6.69
C ARG A 210 -11.09 -1.96 -5.50
N SER A 211 -10.67 -3.16 -5.14
CA SER A 211 -9.72 -3.39 -4.04
C SER A 211 -8.34 -2.74 -4.30
N LEU A 212 -7.96 -2.55 -5.57
CA LEU A 212 -6.73 -1.87 -5.98
C LEU A 212 -6.91 -0.33 -6.06
N ALA A 213 -8.12 0.15 -6.36
CA ALA A 213 -8.42 1.58 -6.48
C ALA A 213 -8.51 2.29 -5.12
N ALA A 214 -9.01 1.61 -4.09
CA ALA A 214 -9.13 2.20 -2.75
C ALA A 214 -7.78 2.63 -2.14
N PRO A 215 -6.72 1.79 -2.13
CA PRO A 215 -5.37 2.19 -1.72
C PRO A 215 -4.84 3.41 -2.47
N GLN A 216 -5.09 3.48 -3.78
CA GLN A 216 -4.64 4.58 -4.64
C GLN A 216 -5.32 5.90 -4.25
N LEU A 217 -6.64 5.88 -4.04
CA LEU A 217 -7.41 7.06 -3.67
C LEU A 217 -7.03 7.56 -2.27
N ILE A 218 -6.87 6.64 -1.31
CA ILE A 218 -6.45 6.98 0.06
C ILE A 218 -5.07 7.63 0.03
N LEU A 219 -4.13 7.10 -0.74
CA LEU A 219 -2.81 7.69 -0.90
C LEU A 219 -2.91 9.11 -1.48
N ALA A 220 -3.63 9.29 -2.59
CA ALA A 220 -3.78 10.60 -3.24
C ALA A 220 -4.37 11.64 -2.26
N ALA A 221 -5.41 11.28 -1.51
CA ALA A 221 -6.03 12.15 -0.51
C ALA A 221 -5.06 12.49 0.65
N LEU A 222 -4.31 11.50 1.15
CA LEU A 222 -3.31 11.72 2.21
C LEU A 222 -2.14 12.59 1.73
N THR A 223 -1.68 12.41 0.50
CA THR A 223 -0.59 13.22 -0.05
C THR A 223 -1.02 14.65 -0.31
N PHE A 224 -2.23 14.87 -0.79
CA PHE A 224 -2.79 16.21 -0.99
C PHE A 224 -3.02 16.98 0.32
N SER A 225 -3.47 16.29 1.37
CA SER A 225 -3.90 16.93 2.62
C SER A 225 -2.83 17.01 3.70
N LYS A 226 -1.92 16.03 3.80
CA LYS A 226 -1.04 15.87 4.98
C LYS A 226 0.45 15.83 4.67
N HIS A 227 0.85 15.46 3.47
CA HIS A 227 2.26 15.28 3.11
C HIS A 227 2.73 16.33 2.12
N HIS A 228 4.04 16.37 1.88
CA HIS A 228 4.61 17.12 0.77
C HIS A 228 4.05 16.59 -0.55
N VAL A 229 3.32 17.42 -1.28
CA VAL A 229 2.49 16.98 -2.42
C VAL A 229 3.30 16.32 -3.54
N GLN A 230 4.55 16.73 -3.74
CA GLN A 230 5.45 16.22 -4.77
C GLN A 230 5.77 14.74 -4.60
N ILE A 231 5.67 14.21 -3.38
CA ILE A 231 5.93 12.81 -3.08
C ILE A 231 5.01 11.87 -3.88
N ILE A 232 3.86 12.36 -4.36
CA ILE A 232 2.94 11.57 -5.18
C ILE A 232 3.60 11.06 -6.47
N THR A 233 4.52 11.84 -7.07
CA THR A 233 5.15 11.50 -8.35
C THR A 233 6.07 10.29 -8.24
N ARG A 234 6.62 10.03 -7.05
CA ARG A 234 7.43 8.84 -6.74
C ARG A 234 6.60 7.69 -6.18
N MET A 235 5.54 7.98 -5.41
CA MET A 235 4.72 6.93 -4.77
C MET A 235 3.74 6.26 -5.73
N SER A 236 3.35 6.94 -6.81
CA SER A 236 2.45 6.40 -7.83
C SER A 236 2.96 5.11 -8.49
N SER A 237 4.28 4.90 -8.52
CA SER A 237 4.92 3.77 -9.20
C SER A 237 4.46 2.40 -8.71
N GLY A 238 4.04 2.27 -7.44
CA GLY A 238 3.56 1.01 -6.88
C GLY A 238 2.03 0.80 -6.92
N TYR A 239 1.29 1.66 -7.62
CA TYR A 239 -0.16 1.55 -7.75
C TYR A 239 -0.55 1.24 -9.20
N PRO A 240 -1.25 0.13 -9.47
CA PRO A 240 -1.49 -0.33 -10.83
C PRO A 240 -2.65 0.39 -11.53
N VAL A 241 -3.59 0.99 -10.79
CA VAL A 241 -4.89 1.40 -11.36
C VAL A 241 -4.78 2.55 -12.35
N TRP A 242 -3.87 3.49 -12.14
CA TRP A 242 -3.72 4.64 -13.04
C TRP A 242 -3.04 4.32 -14.39
N TYR A 243 -2.55 3.09 -14.59
CA TYR A 243 -2.02 2.64 -15.90
C TYR A 243 -3.11 2.15 -16.87
N PHE A 244 -4.38 2.08 -16.42
CA PHE A 244 -5.51 1.55 -17.18
C PHE A 244 -6.56 2.62 -17.48
#